data_AF-A0A840CE51-F1
#
_entry.id   AF-A0A840CE51-F1
#
_cell.length_a   1.000
_cell.length_b   1.000
_cell.length_c   1.000
_cell.angle_alpha   90.00
_cell.angle_beta   90.00
_cell.angle_gamma   90.00
#
_symmetry.space_group_name_H-M   'P 1'
#
loop_
_entity.id
_entity.type
_entity.pdbx_description
1 polymer ?
#
loop_
_entity_poly.entity_id
_entity_poly.type
_entity_poly.pdbx_seq_one_letter_code
_entity_poly.pdbx_strand_id
1 'polypeptide(L)'
;MFARRTATKIKDGRVSNKNRNTKTPNYWNTRQNELQIDIQKPGKGYKHFLKKRDIKQFWELLPDKDKIEIELDAIVLAEGNTICDGWYQNGVICICAWEKEMTREMGYKYFEDHKDLFDRLGIKYTLKKNYVICDFSENQIKAFQLLRVMTHEIGHHIDRIRTRSRRNCPQGEIFAFKLEKAYEKKLWNKYFEYFPF
;
A
#
# COMPACT_ATOMS: atom_id res chain seq x y z
N MET A 1 12.32 21.47 41.49
CA MET A 1 13.05 21.49 40.20
C MET A 1 14.16 20.45 40.27
N PHE A 2 14.04 19.32 39.58
CA PHE A 2 15.13 18.32 39.52
C PHE A 2 16.14 18.74 38.46
N ALA A 3 17.36 19.10 38.89
CA ALA A 3 18.46 19.41 37.99
C ALA A 3 18.90 18.13 37.26
N ARG A 4 18.70 18.09 35.93
CA ARG A 4 19.14 16.99 35.08
C ARG A 4 20.65 17.03 34.95
N ARG A 5 21.37 16.11 35.58
CA ARG A 5 22.82 15.93 35.38
C ARG A 5 23.09 15.36 33.98
N THR A 6 23.51 16.20 33.03
CA THR A 6 24.00 15.78 31.72
C THR A 6 25.48 15.44 31.78
N ALA A 7 25.83 14.30 32.39
CA ALA A 7 27.20 13.80 32.31
C ALA A 7 27.52 13.34 30.88
N THR A 8 28.51 13.99 30.26
CA THR A 8 29.12 13.64 28.97
C THR A 8 29.84 12.30 29.11
N LYS A 9 29.56 11.34 28.22
CA LYS A 9 30.27 10.06 28.25
C LYS A 9 31.66 10.28 27.67
N ILE A 10 32.71 10.04 28.45
CA ILE A 10 34.10 10.14 28.00
C ILE A 10 34.68 8.72 28.01
N LYS A 11 35.32 8.33 26.91
CA LYS A 11 36.06 7.07 26.78
C LYS A 11 37.44 7.40 26.21
N ASP A 12 38.51 6.96 26.89
CA ASP A 12 39.90 7.19 26.50
C ASP A 12 40.23 8.68 26.23
N GLY A 13 39.76 9.56 27.11
CA GLY A 13 39.99 11.01 27.01
C GLY A 13 39.20 11.73 25.91
N ARG A 14 38.32 11.04 25.18
CA ARG A 14 37.48 11.63 24.13
C ARG A 14 36.00 11.55 24.49
N VAL A 15 35.26 12.61 24.14
CA VAL A 15 33.80 12.63 24.22
C VAL A 15 33.25 11.55 23.29
N SER A 16 32.52 10.60 23.87
CA SER A 16 31.87 9.48 23.18
C SER A 16 30.37 9.71 23.18
N ASN A 17 29.70 9.38 22.08
CA ASN A 17 28.24 9.49 22.03
C ASN A 17 27.61 8.58 23.09
N LYS A 18 26.78 9.18 23.94
CA LYS A 18 26.11 8.50 25.04
C LYS A 18 25.06 7.49 24.55
N ASN A 19 24.49 7.76 23.38
CA ASN A 19 23.43 6.96 22.76
C ASN A 19 23.95 6.28 21.48
N ARG A 20 23.49 5.05 21.26
CA ARG A 20 23.73 4.29 20.04
C ARG A 20 22.93 4.93 18.90
N ASN A 21 23.61 5.64 17.99
CA ASN A 21 22.97 6.36 16.86
C ASN A 21 22.64 5.45 15.66
N THR A 22 22.93 4.16 15.72
CA THR A 22 22.55 3.22 14.64
C THR A 22 21.05 3.01 14.68
N LYS A 23 20.37 3.34 13.57
CA LYS A 23 18.93 3.06 13.41
C LYS A 23 18.69 1.56 13.65
N THR A 24 17.64 1.23 14.40
CA THR A 24 17.20 -0.16 14.55
C THR A 24 16.77 -0.68 13.17
N PRO A 25 17.28 -1.85 12.72
CA PRO A 25 16.88 -2.45 11.46
C PRO A 25 15.36 -2.65 11.37
N ASN A 26 14.76 -2.24 10.26
CA ASN A 26 13.39 -2.52 9.88
C ASN A 26 13.25 -2.47 8.35
N TYR A 27 12.08 -2.85 7.82
CA TYR A 27 11.83 -2.88 6.38
C TYR A 27 11.90 -1.50 5.69
N TRP A 28 11.97 -0.39 6.43
CA TRP A 28 12.20 0.95 5.85
C TRP A 28 13.67 1.26 5.60
N ASN A 29 14.59 0.60 6.31
CA ASN A 29 16.01 0.95 6.29
C ASN A 29 16.96 -0.24 6.03
N THR A 30 16.45 -1.47 6.04
CA THR A 30 17.22 -2.71 5.87
C THR A 30 16.41 -3.67 5.01
N ARG A 31 17.05 -4.33 4.03
CA ARG A 31 16.42 -5.38 3.21
C ARG A 31 16.02 -6.57 4.07
N GLN A 32 14.91 -7.20 3.72
CA GLN A 32 14.35 -8.35 4.40
C GLN A 32 14.59 -9.61 3.56
N ASN A 33 14.82 -10.74 4.23
CA ASN A 33 14.93 -12.04 3.56
C ASN A 33 13.55 -12.65 3.29
N GLU A 34 12.54 -12.21 4.03
CA GLU A 34 11.16 -12.68 3.95
C GLU A 34 10.21 -11.48 3.94
N LEU A 35 9.16 -11.57 3.12
CA LEU A 35 8.13 -10.55 3.02
C LEU A 35 7.44 -10.31 4.36
N GLN A 36 7.53 -9.08 4.88
CA GLN A 36 6.86 -8.69 6.11
C GLN A 36 5.43 -8.20 5.81
N ILE A 37 4.45 -8.59 6.63
CA ILE A 37 3.09 -8.04 6.56
C ILE A 37 2.78 -7.32 7.87
N ASP A 38 2.67 -6.00 7.79
CA ASP A 38 2.49 -5.12 8.94
C ASP A 38 1.16 -4.36 8.90
N ILE A 39 0.68 -3.92 10.06
CA ILE A 39 -0.58 -3.18 10.20
C ILE A 39 -0.33 -1.98 11.12
N GLN A 40 -0.44 -0.79 10.56
CA GLN A 40 -0.42 0.47 11.31
C GLN A 40 -1.81 0.77 11.90
N LYS A 41 -1.87 1.77 12.79
CA LYS A 41 -3.17 2.29 13.22
C LYS A 41 -3.88 2.95 12.03
N PRO A 42 -5.17 2.69 11.78
CA PRO A 42 -5.86 3.24 10.60
C PRO A 42 -6.08 4.76 10.65
N GLY A 43 -6.01 5.38 11.83
CA GLY A 43 -6.30 6.81 11.99
C GLY A 43 -7.77 7.10 12.33
N LYS A 44 -8.08 8.35 12.68
CA LYS A 44 -9.45 8.78 13.03
C LYS A 44 -10.32 8.83 11.77
N GLY A 45 -11.51 8.24 11.83
CA GLY A 45 -12.43 8.19 10.68
C GLY A 45 -12.20 7.02 9.72
N TYR A 46 -11.12 6.27 9.90
CA TYR A 46 -10.74 5.15 9.03
C TYR A 46 -10.74 3.80 9.75
N LYS A 47 -10.79 2.72 8.96
CA LYS A 47 -10.70 1.33 9.39
C LYS A 47 -9.96 0.51 8.33
N HIS A 48 -9.18 -0.47 8.81
CA HIS A 48 -8.67 -1.54 7.96
C HIS A 48 -9.78 -2.55 7.68
N PHE A 49 -10.25 -2.61 6.43
CA PHE A 49 -11.17 -3.66 5.99
C PHE A 49 -10.42 -4.93 5.62
N LEU A 50 -9.19 -4.79 5.11
CA LEU A 50 -8.26 -5.89 4.91
C LEU A 50 -7.63 -6.35 6.23
N LYS A 51 -7.33 -7.64 6.30
CA LYS A 51 -6.57 -8.30 7.35
C LYS A 51 -5.30 -8.91 6.76
N LYS A 52 -4.33 -9.28 7.62
CA LYS A 52 -3.11 -9.97 7.16
C LYS A 52 -3.41 -11.23 6.34
N ARG A 53 -4.46 -11.96 6.70
CA ARG A 53 -4.89 -13.16 5.96
C ARG A 53 -5.34 -12.85 4.54
N ASP A 54 -5.99 -11.70 4.33
CA ASP A 54 -6.51 -11.30 3.02
C ASP A 54 -5.32 -10.94 2.10
N ILE A 55 -4.30 -10.27 2.64
CA ILE A 55 -3.03 -10.00 1.94
C ILE A 55 -2.33 -11.31 1.56
N LYS A 56 -2.17 -12.24 2.52
CA LYS A 56 -1.54 -13.55 2.26
C LYS A 56 -2.31 -14.34 1.19
N GLN A 57 -3.63 -14.39 1.30
CA GLN A 57 -4.46 -15.11 0.36
C GLN A 57 -4.38 -14.50 -1.04
N PHE A 58 -4.44 -13.16 -1.15
CA PHE A 58 -4.30 -12.49 -2.44
C PHE A 58 -2.89 -12.64 -3.03
N TRP A 59 -1.86 -12.63 -2.18
CA TRP A 59 -0.48 -12.89 -2.58
C TRP A 59 -0.35 -14.21 -3.32
N GLU A 60 -1.00 -15.28 -2.84
CA GLU A 60 -0.97 -16.58 -3.50
C GLU A 60 -1.60 -16.58 -4.90
N LEU A 61 -2.53 -15.66 -5.17
CA LEU A 61 -3.19 -15.54 -6.48
C LEU A 61 -2.35 -14.77 -7.51
N LEU A 62 -1.40 -13.94 -7.06
CA LEU A 62 -0.65 -13.04 -7.93
C LEU A 62 0.12 -13.82 -9.01
N PRO A 63 0.10 -13.33 -10.27
CA PRO A 63 1.00 -13.85 -11.29
C PRO A 63 2.44 -13.38 -11.03
N ASP A 64 3.42 -14.08 -11.59
CA ASP A 64 4.83 -13.65 -11.61
C ASP A 64 5.45 -13.40 -10.21
N LYS A 65 5.00 -14.12 -9.15
CA LYS A 65 5.47 -13.94 -7.76
C LYS A 65 7.00 -13.86 -7.63
N ASP A 66 7.72 -14.76 -8.30
CA ASP A 66 9.20 -14.80 -8.30
C ASP A 66 9.84 -13.46 -8.73
N LYS A 67 9.17 -12.68 -9.58
CA LYS A 67 9.64 -11.35 -9.99
C LYS A 67 9.26 -10.29 -8.98
N ILE A 68 8.07 -10.38 -8.39
CA ILE A 68 7.56 -9.43 -7.40
C ILE A 68 8.35 -9.53 -6.10
N GLU A 69 8.86 -10.72 -5.74
CA GLU A 69 9.63 -10.92 -4.51
C GLU A 69 11.01 -10.26 -4.52
N ILE A 70 11.53 -9.87 -5.69
CA ILE A 70 12.86 -9.26 -5.81
C ILE A 70 12.88 -7.90 -5.11
N GLU A 71 13.53 -7.83 -3.95
CA GLU A 71 13.63 -6.61 -3.14
C GLU A 71 12.27 -6.03 -2.72
N LEU A 72 11.25 -6.88 -2.55
CA LEU A 72 10.03 -6.53 -1.84
C LEU A 72 10.15 -6.95 -0.37
N ASP A 73 10.26 -5.96 0.50
CA ASP A 73 10.53 -6.13 1.91
C ASP A 73 9.25 -6.23 2.75
N ALA A 74 8.22 -5.46 2.38
CA ALA A 74 6.98 -5.41 3.18
C ALA A 74 5.73 -5.01 2.38
N ILE A 75 4.58 -5.50 2.86
CA ILE A 75 3.25 -4.95 2.57
C ILE A 75 2.66 -4.44 3.89
N VAL A 76 2.21 -3.19 3.91
CA VAL A 76 1.74 -2.49 5.11
C VAL A 76 0.30 -2.04 4.90
N LEU A 77 -0.59 -2.43 5.82
CA LEU A 77 -1.87 -1.74 5.96
C LEU A 77 -1.63 -0.43 6.70
N ALA A 78 -1.53 0.67 5.95
CA ALA A 78 -1.09 1.98 6.40
C ALA A 78 -2.25 2.84 6.92
N GLU A 79 -1.93 3.90 7.67
CA GLU A 79 -2.92 4.90 8.06
C GLU A 79 -3.72 5.44 6.86
N GLY A 80 -4.99 5.80 7.09
CA GLY A 80 -5.85 6.38 6.08
C GLY A 80 -5.30 7.71 5.54
N ASN A 81 -5.56 7.99 4.27
CA ASN A 81 -5.05 9.15 3.57
C ASN A 81 -6.14 9.71 2.64
N THR A 82 -6.25 11.03 2.55
CA THR A 82 -7.25 11.73 1.72
C THR A 82 -6.77 11.99 0.29
N ILE A 83 -5.50 11.69 -0.02
CA ILE A 83 -4.84 12.01 -1.29
C ILE A 83 -4.63 10.74 -2.12
N CYS A 84 -4.34 9.60 -1.49
CA CYS A 84 -4.12 8.34 -2.18
C CYS A 84 -4.66 7.14 -1.40
N ASP A 85 -4.89 6.03 -2.11
CA ASP A 85 -5.35 4.76 -1.52
C ASP A 85 -4.23 3.78 -1.22
N GLY A 86 -3.06 4.04 -1.79
CA GLY A 86 -1.84 3.27 -1.60
C GLY A 86 -0.65 4.10 -2.03
N TRP A 87 0.53 3.58 -1.70
CA TRP A 87 1.78 4.13 -2.21
C TRP A 87 2.89 3.10 -2.08
N TYR A 88 3.90 3.28 -2.93
CA TYR A 88 5.06 2.43 -2.98
C TYR A 88 6.33 3.21 -2.65
N GLN A 89 7.19 2.64 -1.82
CA GLN A 89 8.52 3.17 -1.57
C GLN A 89 9.53 2.07 -1.32
N ASN A 90 10.52 1.96 -2.21
CA ASN A 90 11.74 1.18 -2.03
C ASN A 90 11.54 -0.24 -1.46
N GLY A 91 10.66 -1.04 -2.03
CA GLY A 91 10.37 -2.40 -1.56
C GLY A 91 9.27 -2.49 -0.51
N VAL A 92 8.61 -1.38 -0.18
CA VAL A 92 7.46 -1.35 0.72
C VAL A 92 6.23 -0.90 -0.04
N ILE A 93 5.20 -1.73 -0.03
CA ILE A 93 3.87 -1.41 -0.56
C ILE A 93 2.97 -1.04 0.62
N CYS A 94 2.31 0.11 0.55
CA CYS A 94 1.36 0.57 1.53
C CYS A 94 -0.04 0.61 0.93
N ILE A 95 -1.02 0.08 1.66
CA ILE A 95 -2.44 0.15 1.34
C ILE A 95 -3.11 0.95 2.46
N CYS A 96 -3.66 2.11 2.14
CA CYS A 96 -4.26 3.02 3.12
C CYS A 96 -5.56 2.44 3.69
N ALA A 97 -5.82 2.74 4.95
CA ALA A 97 -7.11 2.44 5.57
C ALA A 97 -8.25 3.19 4.85
N TRP A 98 -9.44 2.61 4.87
CA TRP A 98 -10.62 3.16 4.21
C TRP A 98 -11.56 3.84 5.22
N GLU A 99 -12.37 4.80 4.77
CA GLU A 99 -13.34 5.51 5.59
C GLU A 99 -14.36 4.55 6.20
N LYS A 100 -14.65 4.72 7.49
CA LYS A 100 -15.55 3.81 8.22
C LYS A 100 -16.96 3.76 7.65
N GLU A 101 -17.41 4.88 7.08
CA GLU A 101 -18.76 5.03 6.52
C GLU A 101 -18.95 4.27 5.21
N MET A 102 -17.87 3.79 4.58
CA MET A 102 -17.88 3.07 3.29
C MET A 102 -18.46 3.86 2.10
N THR A 103 -18.92 5.08 2.33
CA THR A 103 -19.23 6.08 1.31
C THR A 103 -18.04 7.02 1.14
N ARG A 104 -17.67 7.34 -0.10
CA ARG A 104 -16.59 8.27 -0.41
C ARG A 104 -16.95 9.27 -1.49
N GLU A 105 -16.53 10.52 -1.28
CA GLU A 105 -16.54 11.57 -2.30
C GLU A 105 -15.25 11.49 -3.14
N MET A 106 -15.39 11.44 -4.46
CA MET A 106 -14.29 11.31 -5.39
C MET A 106 -14.36 12.40 -6.46
N GLY A 107 -13.20 12.95 -6.84
CA GLY A 107 -13.11 13.83 -8.01
C GLY A 107 -13.42 13.08 -9.30
N TYR A 108 -14.01 13.76 -10.27
CA TYR A 108 -14.41 13.17 -11.56
C TYR A 108 -13.29 12.38 -12.25
N LYS A 109 -12.08 12.94 -12.32
CA LYS A 109 -10.94 12.27 -12.95
C LYS A 109 -10.63 10.93 -12.28
N TYR A 110 -10.57 10.93 -10.94
CA TYR A 110 -10.30 9.72 -10.18
C TYR A 110 -11.42 8.68 -10.37
N PHE A 111 -12.68 9.13 -10.37
CA PHE A 111 -13.80 8.23 -10.63
C PHE A 111 -13.72 7.60 -12.03
N GLU A 112 -13.47 8.39 -13.08
CA GLU A 112 -13.37 7.91 -14.45
C GLU A 112 -12.19 6.94 -14.64
N ASP A 113 -11.03 7.22 -14.05
CA ASP A 113 -9.83 6.35 -14.13
C ASP A 113 -10.11 4.94 -13.53
N HIS A 114 -11.10 4.81 -12.64
CA HIS A 114 -11.49 3.56 -11.96
C HIS A 114 -12.86 3.01 -12.33
N LYS A 115 -13.62 3.73 -13.19
CA LYS A 115 -15.03 3.46 -13.45
C LYS A 115 -15.29 2.05 -13.96
N ASP A 116 -14.40 1.52 -14.79
CA ASP A 116 -14.50 0.17 -15.34
C ASP A 116 -14.57 -0.91 -14.25
N LEU A 117 -13.76 -0.80 -13.19
CA LEU A 117 -13.83 -1.73 -12.06
C LEU A 117 -15.03 -1.42 -11.17
N PHE A 118 -15.38 -0.15 -10.98
CA PHE A 118 -16.56 0.21 -10.20
C PHE A 118 -17.85 -0.36 -10.81
N ASP A 119 -18.00 -0.26 -12.12
CA ASP A 119 -19.12 -0.84 -12.85
C ASP A 119 -19.15 -2.37 -12.70
N ARG A 120 -18.00 -3.04 -12.85
CA ARG A 120 -17.90 -4.51 -12.70
C ARG A 120 -18.18 -5.00 -11.28
N LEU A 121 -17.79 -4.21 -10.27
CA LEU A 121 -18.09 -4.48 -8.87
C LEU A 121 -19.51 -4.07 -8.48
N GLY A 122 -20.29 -3.44 -9.36
CA GLY A 122 -21.64 -2.95 -9.05
C GLY A 122 -21.66 -1.90 -7.94
N ILE A 123 -20.62 -1.05 -7.88
CA ILE A 123 -20.56 0.05 -6.92
C ILE A 123 -21.60 1.10 -7.31
N LYS A 124 -22.44 1.50 -6.35
CA LYS A 124 -23.46 2.52 -6.56
C LYS A 124 -22.81 3.88 -6.48
N TYR A 125 -23.19 4.79 -7.37
CA TYR A 125 -22.68 6.15 -7.34
C TYR A 125 -23.72 7.20 -7.73
N THR A 126 -23.54 8.41 -7.22
CA THR A 126 -24.36 9.59 -7.53
C THR A 126 -23.46 10.71 -8.04
N LEU A 127 -23.74 11.19 -9.24
CA LEU A 127 -23.06 12.35 -9.82
C LEU A 127 -23.52 13.64 -9.12
N LYS A 128 -22.58 14.49 -8.72
CA LYS A 128 -22.81 15.84 -8.14
C LYS A 128 -22.10 16.88 -8.99
N LYS A 129 -22.39 18.16 -8.81
CA LYS A 129 -21.83 19.23 -9.69
C LYS A 129 -20.31 19.15 -9.88
N ASN A 130 -19.54 18.84 -8.84
CA ASN A 130 -18.07 18.90 -8.85
C ASN A 130 -17.38 17.56 -8.47
N TYR A 131 -18.14 16.53 -8.11
CA TYR A 131 -17.61 15.27 -7.59
C TYR A 131 -18.62 14.14 -7.77
N VAL A 132 -18.21 12.92 -7.45
CA VAL A 132 -19.04 11.72 -7.46
C VAL A 132 -19.06 11.13 -6.05
N ILE A 133 -20.22 10.76 -5.55
CA ILE A 133 -20.36 10.01 -4.29
C ILE A 133 -20.47 8.54 -4.66
N CYS A 134 -19.60 7.70 -4.12
CA CYS A 134 -19.62 6.25 -4.31
C CYS A 134 -19.92 5.54 -2.99
N ASP A 135 -20.87 4.61 -3.01
CA ASP A 135 -21.26 3.80 -1.86
C ASP A 135 -20.75 2.37 -2.04
N PHE A 136 -19.90 1.95 -1.12
CA PHE A 136 -19.28 0.63 -1.15
C PHE A 136 -19.84 -0.28 -0.05
N SER A 137 -19.85 -1.58 -0.32
CA SER A 137 -19.86 -2.63 0.70
C SER A 137 -18.45 -2.97 1.14
N GLU A 138 -18.31 -3.64 2.28
CA GLU A 138 -17.02 -4.13 2.78
C GLU A 138 -16.28 -5.02 1.75
N ASN A 139 -17.01 -5.88 1.02
CA ASN A 139 -16.40 -6.75 0.00
C ASN A 139 -15.95 -5.97 -1.24
N GLN A 140 -16.70 -4.93 -1.64
CA GLN A 140 -16.29 -4.04 -2.73
C GLN A 140 -15.03 -3.23 -2.36
N ILE A 141 -14.90 -2.78 -1.11
CA ILE A 141 -13.69 -2.10 -0.62
C ILE A 141 -12.49 -3.05 -0.70
N LYS A 142 -12.62 -4.27 -0.18
CA LYS A 142 -11.53 -5.27 -0.23
C LYS A 142 -11.14 -5.59 -1.66
N ALA A 143 -12.12 -5.78 -2.56
CA ALA A 143 -11.87 -6.06 -3.96
C ALA A 143 -11.14 -4.89 -4.63
N PHE A 144 -11.56 -3.66 -4.38
CA PHE A 144 -10.89 -2.47 -4.89
C PHE A 144 -9.44 -2.36 -4.37
N GLN A 145 -9.24 -2.49 -3.05
CA GLN A 145 -7.90 -2.38 -2.45
C GLN A 145 -6.93 -3.48 -2.95
N LEU A 146 -7.41 -4.69 -3.23
CA LEU A 146 -6.56 -5.77 -3.70
C LEU A 146 -6.37 -5.75 -5.23
N LEU A 147 -7.44 -5.62 -6.01
CA LEU A 147 -7.41 -5.71 -7.47
C LEU A 147 -6.96 -4.42 -8.16
N ARG A 148 -7.07 -3.26 -7.49
CA ARG A 148 -6.67 -1.97 -8.03
C ARG A 148 -5.44 -1.47 -7.31
N VAL A 149 -5.59 -1.10 -6.04
CA VAL A 149 -4.54 -0.41 -5.27
C VAL A 149 -3.29 -1.28 -5.16
N MET A 150 -3.39 -2.49 -4.62
CA MET A 150 -2.23 -3.34 -4.41
C MET A 150 -1.50 -3.68 -5.71
N THR A 151 -2.22 -4.00 -6.79
CA THR A 151 -1.61 -4.28 -8.09
C THR A 151 -0.98 -3.04 -8.74
N HIS A 152 -1.53 -1.85 -8.49
CA HIS A 152 -0.93 -0.59 -8.91
C HIS A 152 0.44 -0.39 -8.26
N GLU A 153 0.51 -0.56 -6.93
CA GLU A 153 1.76 -0.42 -6.18
C GLU A 153 2.79 -1.50 -6.54
N ILE A 154 2.34 -2.72 -6.84
CA ILE A 154 3.19 -3.76 -7.45
C ILE A 154 3.76 -3.28 -8.79
N GLY A 155 2.97 -2.54 -9.58
CA GLY A 155 3.41 -1.92 -10.81
C GLY A 155 4.58 -0.97 -10.61
N HIS A 156 4.50 -0.06 -9.64
CA HIS A 156 5.63 0.80 -9.28
C HIS A 156 6.84 0.00 -8.79
N HIS A 157 6.62 -1.04 -7.98
CA HIS A 157 7.68 -1.91 -7.53
C HIS A 157 8.42 -2.56 -8.70
N ILE A 158 7.70 -3.19 -9.63
CA ILE A 158 8.24 -3.84 -10.82
C ILE A 158 8.98 -2.83 -11.70
N ASP A 159 8.43 -1.63 -11.89
CA ASP A 159 9.07 -0.59 -12.69
C ASP A 159 10.44 -0.23 -12.13
N ARG A 160 10.56 -0.12 -10.79
CA ARG A 160 11.84 0.11 -10.12
C ARG A 160 12.82 -1.04 -10.36
N ILE A 161 12.44 -2.27 -10.04
CA ILE A 161 13.39 -3.41 -9.98
C ILE A 161 13.89 -3.85 -11.36
N ARG A 162 13.14 -3.53 -12.42
CA ARG A 162 13.54 -3.78 -13.81
C ARG A 162 14.67 -2.85 -14.27
N THR A 163 14.89 -1.72 -13.61
CA THR A 163 16.03 -0.84 -13.93
C THR A 163 17.33 -1.39 -13.37
N ARG A 164 18.44 -1.13 -14.05
CA ARG A 164 19.78 -1.52 -13.55
C ARG A 164 20.14 -0.84 -12.22
N SER A 165 19.72 0.40 -12.02
CA SER A 165 20.05 1.16 -10.80
C SER A 165 19.14 0.83 -9.61
N ARG A 166 17.89 0.39 -9.88
CA ARG A 166 16.85 0.09 -8.88
C ARG A 166 16.57 1.22 -7.90
N ARG A 167 16.83 2.47 -8.30
CA ARG A 167 16.62 3.66 -7.46
C ARG A 167 15.27 4.32 -7.66
N ASN A 168 14.78 4.36 -8.90
CA ASN A 168 13.59 5.12 -9.29
C ASN A 168 12.65 4.26 -10.13
N CYS A 169 11.38 4.69 -10.23
CA CYS A 169 10.37 4.15 -11.14
C CYS A 169 10.29 5.05 -12.39
N PRO A 170 11.03 4.76 -13.48
CA PRO A 170 11.19 5.69 -14.60
C PRO A 170 9.90 5.92 -15.40
N GLN A 171 8.97 4.96 -15.42
CA GLN A 171 7.69 5.09 -16.12
C GLN A 171 6.54 5.46 -15.17
N GLY A 172 6.69 5.20 -13.87
CA GLY A 172 5.76 5.67 -12.84
C GLY A 172 4.33 5.19 -13.09
N GLU A 173 3.39 6.14 -13.03
CA GLU A 173 1.94 5.93 -13.20
C GLU A 173 1.58 5.15 -14.47
N ILE A 174 2.18 5.49 -15.62
CA ILE A 174 1.84 4.88 -16.91
C ILE A 174 2.08 3.37 -16.87
N PHE A 175 3.20 2.96 -16.27
CA PHE A 175 3.52 1.55 -16.14
C PHE A 175 2.66 0.87 -15.09
N ALA A 176 2.44 1.52 -13.95
CA ALA A 176 1.61 0.99 -12.88
C ALA A 176 0.17 0.72 -13.35
N PHE A 177 -0.49 1.69 -13.97
CA PHE A 177 -1.83 1.52 -14.56
C PHE A 177 -1.88 0.41 -15.60
N LYS A 178 -0.88 0.32 -16.50
CA LYS A 178 -0.86 -0.73 -17.51
C LYS A 178 -0.72 -2.12 -16.91
N LEU A 179 0.14 -2.28 -15.90
CA LEU A 179 0.36 -3.55 -15.22
C LEU A 179 -0.86 -3.97 -14.41
N GLU A 180 -1.41 -3.03 -13.64
CA GLU A 180 -2.62 -3.20 -12.85
C GLU A 180 -3.80 -3.69 -13.69
N LYS A 181 -4.12 -3.03 -14.82
CA LYS A 181 -5.19 -3.48 -15.74
C LYS A 181 -4.93 -4.88 -16.30
N ALA A 182 -3.66 -5.22 -16.57
CA ALA A 182 -3.30 -6.55 -17.04
C ALA A 182 -3.45 -7.62 -15.95
N TYR A 183 -3.12 -7.28 -14.70
CA TYR A 183 -3.24 -8.17 -13.54
C TYR A 183 -4.71 -8.36 -13.16
N GLU A 184 -5.51 -7.30 -13.13
CA GLU A 184 -6.96 -7.37 -12.88
C GLU A 184 -7.65 -8.37 -13.82
N LYS A 185 -7.34 -8.34 -15.13
CA LYS A 185 -7.89 -9.30 -16.10
C LYS A 185 -7.52 -10.76 -15.78
N LYS A 186 -6.31 -11.01 -15.32
CA LYS A 186 -5.83 -12.37 -14.95
C LYS A 186 -6.39 -12.83 -13.60
N LEU A 187 -6.58 -11.89 -12.68
CA LEU A 187 -6.98 -12.16 -11.30
C LEU A 187 -8.49 -12.20 -11.11
N TRP A 188 -9.28 -11.56 -11.98
CA TRP A 188 -10.71 -11.35 -11.76
C TRP A 188 -11.46 -12.60 -11.31
N ASN A 189 -11.43 -13.68 -12.10
CA ASN A 189 -12.16 -14.90 -11.75
C ASN A 189 -11.59 -15.56 -10.49
N LYS A 190 -10.26 -15.66 -10.40
CA LYS A 190 -9.57 -16.23 -9.23
C LYS A 190 -9.85 -15.46 -7.95
N TYR A 191 -10.02 -14.14 -8.03
CA TYR A 191 -10.34 -13.34 -6.86
C TYR A 191 -11.67 -13.80 -6.27
N PHE A 192 -12.72 -13.89 -7.07
CA PHE A 192 -14.06 -14.25 -6.57
C PHE A 192 -14.23 -15.73 -6.21
N GLU A 193 -13.34 -16.60 -6.66
CA GLU A 193 -13.25 -17.98 -6.16
C GLU A 193 -12.81 -18.05 -4.68
N TYR A 194 -12.00 -17.09 -4.23
CA TYR A 194 -11.33 -17.12 -2.93
C TYR A 194 -11.83 -16.04 -1.96
N PHE A 195 -12.36 -14.95 -2.48
CA PHE A 195 -12.93 -13.83 -1.73
C PHE A 195 -14.43 -13.80 -1.98
N PRO A 196 -15.26 -14.16 -0.98
CA PRO A 196 -16.71 -14.12 -1.13
C PRO A 196 -17.17 -12.68 -1.39
N PHE A 197 -18.01 -12.52 -2.42
CA PHE A 197 -18.61 -11.25 -2.79
C PHE A 197 -19.96 -11.04 -2.12
#